data_AF-A0A9D8QDR5-F1
#
_entry.id   AF-A0A9D8QDR5-F1
#
_cell.length_a   1.000
_cell.length_b   1.000
_cell.length_c   1.000
_cell.angle_alpha   90.00
_cell.angle_beta   90.00
_cell.angle_gamma   90.00
#
_symmetry.space_group_name_H-M   'P 1'
#
loop_
_entity.id
_entity.type
_entity.pdbx_description
1 polymer ?
#
loop_
_entity_poly.entity_id
_entity_poly.type
_entity_poly.pdbx_seq_one_letter_code
_entity_poly.pdbx_strand_id
1 'polypeptide(L)' 'MFKYYNMNQLVLPLDLEIKLQENDIAFHIHHLVESIPDEAFQPFLRNTGCPAYHPRMMLKIILCAYSQSV' A
#
# COMPACT_ATOMS: atom_id res chain seq x y z
N MET A 1 4.13 -5.37 -20.75
CA MET A 1 4.91 -6.56 -20.34
C MET A 1 3.94 -7.70 -20.16
N PHE A 2 4.13 -8.82 -20.86
CA PHE A 2 3.28 -10.00 -20.69
C PHE A 2 3.56 -10.63 -19.31
N LYS A 3 2.53 -10.74 -18.46
CA LYS A 3 2.61 -11.45 -17.18
C LYS A 3 2.09 -12.87 -17.42
N TYR A 4 2.94 -13.87 -17.22
CA TYR A 4 2.57 -15.28 -17.37
C TYR A 4 1.78 -15.72 -16.13
N TYR A 5 0.46 -15.80 -16.27
CA TYR A 5 -0.41 -16.24 -15.19
C TYR A 5 -0.62 -17.76 -15.24
N ASN A 6 -0.48 -18.44 -14.11
CA ASN A 6 -0.74 -19.88 -13.98
C ASN A 6 -1.68 -20.16 -12.79
N MET A 7 -2.26 -21.36 -12.76
CA MET A 7 -3.28 -21.74 -11.76
C MET A 7 -2.74 -21.78 -10.31
N ASN A 8 -1.42 -21.78 -10.13
CA ASN A 8 -0.77 -21.78 -8.81
C ASN A 8 -0.65 -20.38 -8.19
N GLN A 9 -1.10 -19.32 -8.89
CA GLN A 9 -1.07 -17.93 -8.40
C GLN A 9 -2.36 -17.49 -7.70
N LEU A 10 -3.30 -18.40 -7.47
CA LEU A 10 -4.51 -18.14 -6.68
C LEU A 10 -4.17 -18.09 -5.18
N VAL A 11 -3.41 -17.08 -4.77
CA VAL A 11 -3.46 -16.63 -3.38
C VAL A 11 -4.68 -15.73 -3.30
N LEU A 12 -5.78 -16.28 -2.76
CA LEU A 12 -6.87 -15.43 -2.27
C LEU A 12 -6.23 -14.39 -1.35
N PRO A 13 -6.42 -13.07 -1.58
CA PRO A 13 -5.96 -12.08 -0.64
C PRO A 13 -6.61 -12.43 0.69
N LEU A 14 -5.80 -12.94 1.64
CA LEU A 14 -6.26 -13.13 3.00
C LEU A 14 -6.72 -11.76 3.47
N ASP A 15 -7.95 -11.66 3.93
CA ASP A 15 -8.49 -10.42 4.45
C ASP A 15 -7.83 -10.13 5.82
N LEU A 16 -6.63 -9.56 5.76
CA LEU A 16 -5.80 -9.24 6.93
C LEU A 16 -6.42 -8.09 7.74
N GLU A 17 -7.41 -7.37 7.20
CA GLU A 17 -8.16 -6.33 7.92
C GLU A 17 -8.81 -6.90 9.19
N ILE A 18 -9.22 -8.17 9.19
CA ILE A 18 -9.93 -8.83 10.30
C ILE A 18 -9.01 -9.09 11.52
N LYS A 19 -7.68 -8.97 11.38
CA LYS A 19 -6.72 -9.35 12.45
C LYS A 19 -6.07 -8.17 13.18
N LEU A 20 -6.21 -6.94 12.69
CA LEU A 20 -5.58 -5.78 13.32
C LEU A 20 -6.46 -5.28 14.48
N GLN A 21 -5.84 -4.92 15.61
CA GLN A 21 -6.56 -4.31 16.72
C GLN A 21 -7.04 -2.91 16.31
N GLU A 22 -8.18 -2.45 16.82
CA GLU A 22 -8.74 -1.13 16.46
C GLU A 22 -7.76 0.04 16.73
N ASN A 23 -6.85 -0.11 17.69
CA ASN A 23 -5.83 0.88 18.06
C ASN A 23 -4.47 0.62 17.38
N ASP A 24 -4.43 -0.17 16.30
CA ASP A 24 -3.18 -0.46 15.60
C ASP A 24 -2.62 0.79 14.89
N ILE A 25 -1.29 0.92 14.93
CA ILE A 25 -0.55 2.03 14.31
C ILE A 25 -0.82 2.09 12.80
N ALA A 26 -1.10 0.96 12.14
CA ALA A 26 -1.45 0.90 10.73
C ALA A 26 -2.69 1.75 10.39
N PHE A 27 -3.70 1.80 11.26
CA PHE A 27 -4.88 2.65 11.06
C PHE A 27 -4.54 4.13 11.19
N HIS A 28 -3.72 4.50 12.17
CA HIS A 28 -3.25 5.87 12.31
C HIS A 28 -2.42 6.32 11.09
N ILE A 29 -1.54 5.46 10.59
CA ILE A 29 -0.76 5.73 9.38
C ILE A 29 -1.68 5.84 8.16
N HIS A 30 -2.69 4.96 8.05
CA HIS A 30 -3.68 5.03 6.98
C HIS A 30 -4.36 6.40 6.97
N HIS A 31 -4.95 6.82 8.09
CA HIS A 31 -5.65 8.11 8.19
C HIS A 31 -4.72 9.30 7.94
N LEU A 32 -3.49 9.25 8.45
CA LEU A 32 -2.48 10.27 8.20
C LEU A 32 -2.18 10.40 6.70
N VAL A 33 -1.95 9.28 6.00
CA VAL A 33 -1.63 9.30 4.58
C VAL A 33 -2.84 9.69 3.72
N GLU A 34 -4.06 9.29 4.10
CA GLU A 34 -5.29 9.71 3.40
C GLU A 34 -5.62 11.19 3.59
N SER A 35 -5.12 11.83 4.65
CA SER A 35 -5.31 13.28 4.86
C SER A 35 -4.44 14.15 3.95
N ILE A 36 -3.45 13.57 3.26
CA ILE A 36 -2.52 14.30 2.39
C ILE A 36 -3.22 14.59 1.05
N PRO A 37 -3.17 15.85 0.56
CA PRO A 37 -3.77 16.22 -0.72
C PRO A 37 -3.12 15.49 -1.91
N ASP A 38 -3.92 15.20 -2.94
CA ASP A 38 -3.48 14.45 -4.12
C ASP A 38 -2.37 15.14 -4.92
N GLU A 39 -2.33 16.47 -4.85
CA GLU A 39 -1.29 17.29 -5.49
C GLU A 39 0.12 16.91 -5.00
N ALA A 40 0.25 16.48 -3.74
CA ALA A 40 1.53 16.03 -3.19
C ALA A 40 2.02 14.73 -3.82
N PHE A 41 1.12 13.90 -4.36
CA PHE A 41 1.45 12.61 -4.97
C PHE A 41 1.68 12.68 -6.49
N GLN A 42 1.26 13.77 -7.14
CA GLN A 42 1.42 13.98 -8.60
C GLN A 42 2.84 13.74 -9.11
N PRO A 43 3.93 14.19 -8.44
CA PRO A 43 5.29 13.96 -8.91
C PRO A 43 5.70 12.48 -8.95
N PHE A 44 5.02 11.64 -8.16
CA PHE A 44 5.35 10.21 -8.02
C PHE A 44 4.48 9.31 -8.90
N LEU A 45 3.42 9.86 -9.48
CA LEU A 45 2.57 9.14 -10.42
C LEU A 45 3.27 9.01 -11.78
N ARG A 46 3.35 7.78 -12.28
CA ARG A 46 3.86 7.50 -13.62
C ARG A 46 2.69 7.31 -14.56
N ASN A 47 2.56 8.21 -15.54
CA ASN A 47 1.54 8.15 -16.59
C ASN A 47 1.83 7.08 -17.65
N THR A 48 3.05 6.54 -17.68
CA THR A 48 3.50 5.54 -18.65
C THR A 48 4.08 4.31 -17.96
N GLY A 49 3.89 3.15 -18.58
CA GLY A 49 4.31 1.85 -18.05
C GLY A 49 3.28 1.22 -17.10
N CYS A 50 3.70 0.17 -16.39
CA CYS A 50 2.89 -0.50 -15.37
C CYS A 50 3.53 -0.25 -14.00
N PRO A 51 3.11 0.80 -13.27
CA PRO A 51 3.63 1.05 -11.93
C PRO A 51 3.31 -0.15 -11.03
N ALA A 52 4.30 -0.60 -10.26
CA ALA A 52 4.14 -1.77 -9.38
C ALA A 52 3.19 -1.48 -8.21
N TYR A 53 3.20 -0.25 -7.69
CA TYR A 53 2.39 0.19 -6.55
C TYR A 53 1.94 1.64 -6.72
N HIS A 54 0.82 1.99 -6.09
CA HIS A 54 0.36 3.38 -5.98
C HIS A 54 1.23 4.14 -4.97
N PRO A 55 1.67 5.39 -5.24
CA PRO A 55 2.53 6.16 -4.32
C PRO A 55 1.95 6.26 -2.90
N ARG A 56 0.63 6.43 -2.79
CA ARG A 56 -0.09 6.45 -1.51
C ARG A 56 0.04 5.15 -0.72
N MET A 57 -0.07 4.00 -1.38
CA MET A 57 0.10 2.69 -0.73
C MET A 57 1.56 2.44 -0.36
N MET A 58 2.49 2.83 -1.22
CA MET A 58 3.92 2.70 -0.95
C MET A 58 4.32 3.49 0.31
N LEU A 59 3.80 4.71 0.47
CA LEU A 59 4.06 5.54 1.64
C LEU A 59 3.53 4.90 2.93
N LYS A 60 2.31 4.33 2.91
CA LYS A 60 1.76 3.60 4.07
C LYS A 60 2.68 2.46 4.49
N ILE A 61 3.20 1.68 3.54
CA ILE A 61 4.11 0.56 3.81
C ILE A 61 5.43 1.06 4.43
N ILE A 62 6.03 2.12 3.86
CA ILE A 62 7.30 2.68 4.36
C ILE A 62 7.14 3.21 5.79
N LEU A 63 6.08 3.98 6.05
CA LEU A 63 5.81 4.52 7.39
C LEU A 63 5.51 3.41 8.39
N CYS A 64 4.75 2.40 7.97
CA CYS A 64 4.43 1.25 8.82
C CYS A 64 5.72 0.50 9.20
N ALA A 65 6.57 0.18 8.21
CA ALA A 65 7.87 -0.45 8.44
C ALA A 65 8.78 0.39 9.35
N TYR A 66 8.81 1.72 9.16
CA TYR A 66 9.57 2.62 10.02
C TYR A 66 9.07 2.62 11.47
N SER A 67 7.75 2.64 11.66
CA SER A 67 7.14 2.62 13.01
C SER A 67 7.35 1.31 13.75
N GLN A 68 7.45 0.20 13.01
CA GLN A 68 7.63 -1.14 13.54
C GLN A 68 9.11 -1.57 13.57
N SER A 69 10.05 -0.64 13.39
CA SER A 69 11.50 -0.92 13.31
C SER A 69 11.95 -1.89 14.42
N VAL A 70 12.25 -3.13 14.02
CA VAL A 70 13.07 -4.10 14.76
C VAL A 70 14.54 -3.82 14.46
#